data_AF-T1FLV3-F1
#
_entry.id   AF-T1FLV3-F1
#
_cell.length_a   1.000
_cell.length_b   1.000
_cell.length_c   1.000
_cell.angle_alpha   90.00
_cell.angle_beta   90.00
_cell.angle_gamma   90.00
#
_symmetry.space_group_name_H-M   'P 1'
#
loop_
_entity.id
_entity.type
_entity.pdbx_description
1 polymer ?
#
loop_
_entity_poly.entity_id
_entity_poly.type
_entity_poly.pdbx_seq_one_letter_code
_entity_poly.pdbx_strand_id
1 'polypeptide(L)'
;MQKNFFGAMTQSKLQSLEDSNLANRIEKEFSTFYSTSVDYIQKWFRITDYPSSSKWLMLKSVDTISYEDIRKSAEFLMPEISVKDSLFDETSLLISLLKGSKESFHELPIDKKWAVLFQNELFSDLKKLVYTIFSIPTSNTAVERIFSLCKKQWTDDRNCLKIDTVKSLLQ
;
A
#
# COMPACT_ATOMS: atom_id res chain seq x y z
N MET A 1 4.93 -10.44 -26.58
CA MET A 1 5.93 -9.36 -26.73
C MET A 1 5.33 -8.10 -26.15
N GLN A 2 5.77 -7.68 -24.95
CA GLN A 2 5.39 -6.39 -24.37
C GLN A 2 6.03 -5.29 -25.24
N LYS A 3 5.23 -4.37 -25.78
CA LYS A 3 5.76 -3.22 -26.52
C LYS A 3 6.48 -2.31 -25.51
N ASN A 4 7.75 -2.01 -25.73
CA ASN A 4 8.48 -0.98 -24.98
C ASN A 4 7.74 0.35 -25.15
N PHE A 5 7.16 0.87 -24.07
CA PHE A 5 6.28 2.03 -24.12
C PHE A 5 7.10 3.32 -24.02
N PHE A 6 7.60 3.81 -25.14
CA PHE A 6 8.17 5.16 -25.24
C PHE A 6 7.09 6.15 -25.67
N GLY A 7 7.05 7.32 -25.03
CA GLY A 7 6.13 8.40 -25.42
C GLY A 7 6.40 8.89 -26.85
N ALA A 8 5.38 9.45 -27.51
CA ALA A 8 5.44 9.89 -28.91
C ALA A 8 6.61 10.84 -29.21
N MET A 9 6.94 11.74 -28.27
CA MET A 9 8.09 12.65 -28.41
C MET A 9 9.43 11.93 -28.42
N THR A 10 9.60 10.93 -27.54
CA THR A 10 10.81 10.12 -27.47
C THR A 10 10.96 9.27 -28.72
N GLN A 11 9.87 8.67 -29.21
CA GLN A 11 9.87 7.91 -30.47
C GLN A 11 10.22 8.78 -31.67
N SER A 12 9.63 9.98 -31.77
CA SER A 12 9.92 10.92 -32.85
C SER A 12 11.40 11.34 -32.85
N LYS A 13 11.98 11.59 -31.67
CA LYS A 13 13.41 11.91 -31.54
C LYS A 13 14.31 10.72 -31.90
N LEU A 14 13.97 9.52 -31.46
CA LEU A 14 14.73 8.31 -31.81
C LEU A 14 14.69 8.02 -33.32
N GLN A 15 13.55 8.24 -33.97
CA GLN A 15 13.38 8.09 -35.42
C GLN A 15 14.09 9.20 -36.22
N SER A 16 14.30 10.38 -35.61
CA SER A 16 15.04 11.48 -36.23
C SER A 16 16.56 11.30 -36.19
N LEU A 17 17.07 10.29 -35.48
CA LEU A 17 18.50 9.97 -35.47
C LEU A 17 18.88 9.22 -36.75
N GLU A 18 19.87 9.74 -37.48
CA GLU A 18 20.38 9.12 -38.70
C GLU A 18 21.14 7.82 -38.41
N ASP A 19 21.77 7.72 -37.23
CA ASP A 19 22.47 6.52 -36.78
C ASP A 19 21.52 5.57 -36.04
N SER A 20 21.12 4.52 -36.75
CA SER A 20 20.26 3.45 -36.21
C SER A 20 20.91 2.65 -35.08
N ASN A 21 22.25 2.52 -35.06
CA ASN A 21 22.95 1.82 -33.98
C ASN A 21 22.94 2.66 -32.70
N LEU A 22 23.12 3.98 -32.82
CA LEU A 22 22.99 4.90 -31.71
C LEU A 22 21.56 4.92 -31.16
N ALA A 23 20.55 4.99 -32.03
CA ALA A 23 19.15 4.93 -31.63
C ALA A 23 18.82 3.64 -30.85
N ASN A 24 19.25 2.48 -31.36
CA ASN A 24 19.08 1.18 -30.70
C ASN A 24 19.79 1.11 -29.34
N ARG A 25 20.98 1.69 -29.24
CA ARG A 25 21.73 1.75 -27.97
C ARG A 25 21.00 2.59 -26.92
N ILE A 26 20.53 3.78 -27.31
CA ILE A 26 19.76 4.66 -26.42
C ILE A 26 18.47 3.99 -25.95
N GLU A 27 17.76 3.32 -26.87
CA GLU A 27 16.54 2.57 -26.53
C GLU A 27 16.83 1.47 -25.50
N LYS A 28 17.94 0.75 -25.67
CA LYS A 28 18.39 -0.29 -24.75
C LYS A 28 18.77 0.27 -23.38
N GLU A 29 19.49 1.39 -23.33
CA GLU A 29 19.88 2.05 -22.08
C GLU A 29 18.65 2.54 -21.31
N PHE A 30 17.68 3.18 -21.99
CA PHE A 30 16.43 3.58 -21.36
C PHE A 30 15.61 2.40 -20.87
N SER A 31 15.49 1.34 -21.67
CA SER A 31 14.77 0.12 -21.26
C SER A 31 15.42 -0.51 -20.02
N THR A 32 16.75 -0.53 -19.98
CA THR A 32 17.53 -1.06 -18.85
C THR A 32 17.36 -0.20 -17.61
N PHE A 33 17.33 1.13 -17.74
CA PHE A 33 17.07 2.03 -16.63
C PHE A 33 15.66 1.79 -16.05
N TYR A 34 14.65 1.68 -16.92
CA TYR A 34 13.28 1.40 -16.48
C TYR A 34 13.17 0.04 -15.81
N SER A 35 13.71 -1.02 -16.40
CA SER A 35 13.67 -2.36 -15.80
C SER A 35 14.39 -2.38 -14.46
N THR A 36 15.58 -1.78 -14.36
CA THR A 36 16.34 -1.67 -13.11
C THR A 36 15.57 -0.89 -12.03
N SER A 37 14.91 0.19 -12.42
CA SER A 37 14.10 0.99 -11.50
C SER A 37 12.88 0.22 -11.00
N VAL A 38 12.21 -0.51 -11.89
CA VAL A 38 11.08 -1.40 -11.56
C VAL A 38 11.56 -2.51 -10.62
N ASP A 39 12.65 -3.20 -10.95
CA ASP A 39 13.21 -4.28 -10.14
C ASP A 39 13.61 -3.77 -8.75
N TYR A 40 14.21 -2.58 -8.67
CA TYR A 40 14.55 -1.95 -7.39
C TYR A 40 13.30 -1.65 -6.57
N ILE A 41 12.29 -1.02 -7.18
CA ILE A 41 11.04 -0.73 -6.48
C ILE A 41 10.37 -2.04 -6.03
N GLN A 42 10.23 -3.04 -6.89
CA GLN A 42 9.63 -4.33 -6.55
C GLN A 42 10.39 -5.08 -5.45
N LYS A 43 11.73 -4.99 -5.45
CA LYS A 43 12.58 -5.60 -4.41
C LYS A 43 12.30 -5.01 -3.02
N TRP A 44 12.16 -3.69 -2.92
CA TRP A 44 12.00 -3.00 -1.63
C TRP A 44 10.54 -2.82 -1.23
N PHE A 45 9.68 -2.74 -2.23
CA PHE A 45 8.26 -2.53 -2.12
C PHE A 45 7.56 -3.70 -2.81
N ARG A 46 7.27 -4.74 -2.04
CA ARG A 46 6.22 -5.74 -2.39
C ARG A 46 4.81 -5.10 -2.40
N ILE A 47 4.72 -3.80 -2.69
CA ILE A 47 3.47 -3.02 -2.76
C ILE A 47 2.55 -3.61 -3.83
N THR A 48 3.08 -4.25 -4.86
CA THR A 48 2.29 -4.95 -5.88
C THR A 48 1.59 -6.20 -5.35
N ASP A 49 2.01 -6.75 -4.21
CA ASP A 49 1.40 -7.92 -3.58
C ASP A 49 0.37 -7.53 -2.52
N TYR A 50 0.28 -6.24 -2.16
CA TYR A 50 -0.81 -5.76 -1.32
C TYR A 50 -2.10 -5.93 -2.12
N PRO A 51 -2.98 -6.86 -1.73
CA PRO A 51 -3.78 -7.49 -2.74
C PRO A 51 -4.81 -6.49 -3.25
N SER A 52 -5.00 -6.46 -4.56
CA SER A 52 -6.13 -5.84 -5.25
C SER A 52 -7.49 -6.22 -4.64
N SER A 53 -7.50 -7.28 -3.81
CA SER A 53 -8.60 -7.73 -2.98
C SER A 53 -8.97 -6.75 -1.86
N SER A 54 -8.11 -5.81 -1.47
CA SER A 54 -8.34 -4.87 -0.35
C SER A 54 -9.47 -3.85 -0.59
N LYS A 55 -10.21 -3.95 -1.70
CA LYS A 55 -11.37 -3.10 -2.00
C LYS A 55 -12.50 -3.26 -0.97
N TRP A 56 -12.61 -4.42 -0.33
CA TRP A 56 -13.59 -4.68 0.74
C TRP A 56 -13.44 -3.71 1.92
N LEU A 57 -12.24 -3.15 2.14
CA LEU A 57 -11.98 -2.16 3.19
C LEU A 57 -12.79 -0.88 3.03
N MET A 58 -13.25 -0.56 1.81
CA MET A 58 -13.97 0.67 1.52
C MET A 58 -15.45 0.59 1.90
N LEU A 59 -15.98 -0.61 2.16
CA LEU A 59 -17.38 -0.82 2.56
C LEU A 59 -18.39 -0.11 1.65
N LYS A 60 -18.14 -0.10 0.32
CA LYS A 60 -18.94 0.63 -0.65
C LYS A 60 -20.30 -0.02 -0.87
N SER A 61 -20.29 -1.34 -1.07
CA SER A 61 -21.51 -2.15 -1.14
C SER A 61 -21.20 -3.56 -0.67
N VAL A 62 -22.26 -4.33 -0.39
CA VAL A 62 -22.14 -5.73 -0.02
C VAL A 62 -21.44 -6.55 -1.11
N ASP A 63 -21.68 -6.22 -2.37
CA ASP A 63 -21.08 -6.92 -3.52
C ASP A 63 -19.56 -6.73 -3.62
N THR A 64 -19.01 -5.75 -2.91
CA THR A 64 -17.55 -5.52 -2.83
C THR A 64 -16.86 -6.35 -1.76
N ILE A 65 -17.61 -7.16 -1.01
CA ILE A 65 -17.09 -7.95 0.11
C ILE A 65 -17.20 -9.44 -0.23
N SER A 66 -16.05 -10.07 -0.31
CA SER A 66 -15.90 -11.51 -0.50
C SER A 66 -15.03 -12.08 0.60
N TYR A 67 -15.44 -13.22 1.16
CA TYR A 67 -14.60 -13.97 2.09
C TYR A 67 -13.24 -14.29 1.48
N GLU A 68 -13.18 -14.66 0.21
CA GLU A 68 -11.91 -14.99 -0.45
C GLU A 68 -10.97 -13.79 -0.51
N ASP A 69 -11.51 -12.58 -0.69
CA ASP A 69 -10.72 -11.36 -0.74
C ASP A 69 -10.16 -10.97 0.64
N ILE A 70 -10.97 -11.15 1.69
CA ILE A 70 -10.56 -10.97 3.09
C ILE A 70 -9.53 -12.03 3.47
N ARG A 71 -9.76 -13.30 3.13
CA ARG A 71 -8.85 -14.41 3.42
C ARG A 71 -7.48 -14.18 2.78
N LYS A 72 -7.41 -13.77 1.52
CA LYS A 72 -6.15 -13.40 0.85
C LYS A 72 -5.43 -12.24 1.53
N SER A 73 -6.20 -11.26 2.02
CA SER A 73 -5.63 -10.14 2.80
C SER A 73 -5.01 -10.65 4.11
N ALA A 74 -5.69 -11.59 4.79
CA ALA A 74 -5.17 -12.25 5.97
C ALA A 74 -3.96 -13.14 5.67
N GLU A 75 -3.97 -13.94 4.60
CA GLU A 75 -2.83 -14.78 4.21
C GLU A 75 -1.55 -13.98 4.00
N PHE A 76 -1.68 -12.74 3.51
CA PHE A 76 -0.53 -11.86 3.29
C PHE A 76 -0.04 -11.17 4.57
N LEU A 77 -0.95 -10.68 5.42
CA LEU A 77 -0.60 -9.82 6.56
C LEU A 77 -0.57 -10.54 7.91
N MET A 78 -1.45 -11.54 8.09
CA MET A 78 -1.70 -12.27 9.33
C MET A 78 -2.05 -13.73 9.04
N PRO A 79 -1.09 -14.56 8.56
CA PRO A 79 -1.34 -15.94 8.13
C PRO A 79 -1.99 -16.83 9.21
N GLU A 80 -1.79 -16.50 10.48
CA GLU A 80 -2.39 -17.20 11.62
C GLU A 80 -3.91 -16.99 11.73
N ILE A 81 -4.44 -15.91 11.15
CA ILE A 81 -5.87 -15.60 11.11
C ILE A 81 -6.54 -16.22 9.88
N SER A 82 -5.84 -16.34 8.75
CA SER A 82 -6.44 -16.75 7.48
C SER A 82 -7.00 -18.17 7.45
N VAL A 83 -6.51 -19.03 8.35
CA VAL A 83 -6.92 -20.44 8.46
C VAL A 83 -8.02 -20.67 9.51
N LYS A 84 -8.50 -19.62 10.19
CA LYS A 84 -9.51 -19.77 11.24
C LYS A 84 -10.93 -19.62 10.71
N ASP A 85 -11.82 -20.49 11.19
CA ASP A 85 -13.25 -20.40 10.88
C ASP A 85 -13.89 -19.09 11.39
N SER A 86 -13.36 -18.52 12.48
CA SER A 86 -13.78 -17.22 13.01
C SER A 86 -13.73 -16.12 11.94
N LEU A 87 -12.76 -16.13 11.04
CA LEU A 87 -12.67 -15.14 9.96
C LEU A 87 -13.84 -15.26 8.98
N PHE A 88 -14.27 -16.49 8.69
CA PHE A 88 -15.42 -16.76 7.83
C PHE A 88 -16.73 -16.32 8.51
N ASP A 89 -16.90 -16.66 9.78
CA ASP A 89 -18.08 -16.29 10.57
C ASP A 89 -18.21 -14.77 10.70
N GLU A 90 -17.10 -14.09 11.02
CA GLU A 90 -17.03 -12.63 11.10
C GLU A 90 -17.29 -11.98 9.74
N THR A 91 -16.78 -12.55 8.65
CA THR A 91 -17.08 -12.04 7.30
C THR A 91 -18.57 -12.16 6.97
N SER A 92 -19.19 -13.28 7.33
CA SER A 92 -20.62 -13.50 7.13
C SER A 92 -21.46 -12.52 7.95
N LEU A 93 -21.04 -12.25 9.19
CA LEU A 93 -21.65 -11.23 10.05
C LEU A 93 -21.51 -9.84 9.44
N LEU A 94 -20.32 -9.47 8.94
CA LEU A 94 -20.08 -8.19 8.26
C LEU A 94 -21.06 -7.99 7.09
N ILE A 95 -21.19 -9.00 6.22
CA ILE A 95 -22.10 -8.98 5.08
C ILE A 95 -23.55 -8.77 5.54
N SER A 96 -23.97 -9.49 6.59
CA SER A 96 -25.31 -9.36 7.17
C SER A 96 -25.59 -7.95 7.70
N LEU A 97 -24.64 -7.39 8.47
CA LEU A 97 -24.77 -6.04 9.04
C LEU A 97 -24.83 -4.97 7.96
N LEU A 98 -24.08 -5.11 6.87
CA LEU A 98 -24.10 -4.16 5.77
C LEU A 98 -25.40 -4.23 4.97
N LYS A 99 -25.95 -5.43 4.74
CA LYS A 99 -27.26 -5.59 4.10
C LYS A 99 -28.38 -4.91 4.90
N GLY A 100 -28.28 -4.94 6.23
CA GLY A 100 -29.24 -4.31 7.14
C GLY A 100 -28.93 -2.85 7.50
N SER A 101 -27.86 -2.27 6.96
CA SER A 101 -27.42 -0.93 7.34
C SER A 101 -28.29 0.17 6.73
N LYS A 102 -28.44 1.28 7.45
CA LYS A 102 -29.20 2.45 7.01
C LYS A 102 -28.38 3.30 6.03
N GLU A 103 -29.02 4.07 5.17
CA GLU A 103 -28.35 4.97 4.23
C GLU A 103 -27.36 5.94 4.91
N SER A 104 -27.72 6.45 6.09
CA SER A 104 -26.85 7.29 6.92
C SER A 104 -25.52 6.65 7.31
N PHE A 105 -25.44 5.31 7.36
CA PHE A 105 -24.18 4.60 7.59
C PHE A 105 -23.24 4.74 6.40
N HIS A 106 -23.75 4.75 5.17
CA HIS A 106 -22.94 4.85 3.96
C HIS A 106 -22.32 6.24 3.77
N GLU A 107 -22.90 7.27 4.38
CA GLU A 107 -22.37 8.64 4.40
C GLU A 107 -21.21 8.84 5.38
N LEU A 108 -21.01 7.92 6.33
CA LEU A 108 -19.95 8.03 7.32
C LEU A 108 -18.55 7.93 6.68
N PRO A 109 -17.56 8.67 7.21
CA PRO A 109 -16.15 8.44 6.92
C PRO A 109 -15.74 6.99 7.20
N ILE A 110 -14.74 6.48 6.47
CA ILE A 110 -14.39 5.05 6.50
C ILE A 110 -13.91 4.59 7.88
N ASP A 111 -13.17 5.44 8.59
CA ASP A 111 -12.75 5.21 9.97
C ASP A 111 -13.94 5.05 10.92
N LYS A 112 -14.99 5.87 10.73
CA LYS A 112 -16.21 5.81 11.53
C LYS A 112 -17.05 4.58 11.20
N LYS A 113 -17.11 4.16 9.94
CA LYS A 113 -17.81 2.92 9.54
C LYS A 113 -17.22 1.70 10.25
N TRP A 114 -15.90 1.53 10.20
CA TRP A 114 -15.22 0.44 10.88
C TRP A 114 -15.35 0.54 12.40
N ALA A 115 -15.27 1.75 12.98
CA ALA A 115 -15.48 1.94 14.40
C ALA A 115 -16.88 1.49 14.87
N VAL A 116 -17.94 1.83 14.10
CA VAL A 116 -19.32 1.41 14.41
C VAL A 116 -19.46 -0.11 14.31
N LEU A 117 -18.94 -0.73 13.25
CA LEU A 117 -19.00 -2.19 13.07
C LEU A 117 -18.30 -2.93 14.22
N PHE A 118 -17.12 -2.46 14.63
CA PHE A 118 -16.30 -3.08 15.67
C PHE A 118 -16.71 -2.75 17.12
N GLN A 119 -17.84 -2.07 17.31
CA GLN A 119 -18.56 -2.09 18.61
C GLN A 119 -19.21 -3.45 18.87
N ASN A 120 -19.42 -4.27 17.84
CA ASN A 120 -19.87 -5.63 18.01
C ASN A 120 -18.70 -6.52 18.44
N GLU A 121 -18.77 -7.06 19.66
CA GLU A 121 -17.75 -7.90 20.29
C GLU A 121 -17.52 -9.25 19.58
N LEU A 122 -18.40 -9.63 18.64
CA LEU A 122 -18.21 -10.83 17.81
C LEU A 122 -17.06 -10.66 16.81
N PHE A 123 -16.61 -9.43 16.54
CA PHE A 123 -15.45 -9.19 15.69
C PHE A 123 -14.15 -9.24 16.49
N SER A 124 -13.39 -10.33 16.34
CA SER A 124 -12.06 -10.50 16.91
C SER A 124 -11.00 -10.44 15.81
N ASP A 125 -11.02 -11.40 14.89
CA ASP A 125 -9.93 -11.63 13.96
C ASP A 125 -9.99 -10.67 12.77
N LEU A 126 -11.19 -10.36 12.26
CA LEU A 126 -11.39 -9.33 11.25
C LEU A 126 -11.02 -7.95 11.78
N LYS A 127 -11.31 -7.67 13.06
CA LYS A 127 -10.93 -6.43 13.73
C LYS A 127 -9.42 -6.25 13.79
N LYS A 128 -8.69 -7.30 14.18
CA LYS A 128 -7.22 -7.31 14.14
C LYS A 128 -6.69 -7.07 12.73
N LEU A 129 -7.23 -7.76 11.74
CA LEU A 129 -6.82 -7.62 10.34
C LEU A 129 -6.99 -6.17 9.85
N VAL A 130 -8.16 -5.56 10.05
CA VAL A 130 -8.42 -4.18 9.63
C VAL A 130 -7.52 -3.18 10.35
N TYR A 131 -7.25 -3.37 11.64
CA TYR A 131 -6.33 -2.51 12.39
C TYR A 131 -4.89 -2.64 11.91
N THR A 132 -4.43 -3.86 11.64
CA THR A 132 -3.11 -4.10 11.04
C THR A 132 -2.98 -3.37 9.72
N ILE A 133 -4.00 -3.48 8.86
CA ILE A 133 -4.05 -2.78 7.57
C ILE A 133 -3.97 -1.27 7.73
N PHE A 134 -4.79 -0.66 8.60
CA PHE A 134 -4.78 0.79 8.80
C PHE A 134 -3.54 1.31 9.53
N SER A 135 -2.77 0.44 10.17
CA SER A 135 -1.49 0.79 10.78
C SER A 135 -0.36 0.88 9.76
N ILE A 136 -0.55 0.38 8.54
CA ILE A 136 0.43 0.50 7.46
C ILE A 136 0.36 1.93 6.91
N PRO A 137 1.44 2.72 7.03
CA PRO A 137 1.44 4.08 6.52
C PRO A 137 1.33 4.06 4.99
N THR A 138 0.37 4.82 4.46
CA THR A 138 0.12 4.94 3.01
C THR A 138 1.15 5.81 2.30
N SER A 139 1.99 6.54 3.05
CA SER A 139 3.10 7.30 2.49
C SER A 139 4.25 7.44 3.48
N ASN A 140 5.45 7.62 2.94
CA ASN A 140 6.64 7.94 3.73
C ASN A 140 6.65 9.37 4.27
N THR A 141 5.67 10.22 3.93
CA THR A 141 5.62 11.64 4.33
C THR A 141 5.77 11.85 5.84
N ALA A 142 5.19 10.96 6.65
CA ALA A 142 5.34 11.02 8.11
C ALA A 142 6.80 10.78 8.54
N VAL A 143 7.45 9.78 7.95
CA VAL A 143 8.85 9.43 8.18
C VAL A 143 9.77 10.53 7.65
N GLU A 144 9.50 11.06 6.46
CA GLU A 144 10.23 12.18 5.85
C GLU A 144 10.11 13.46 6.67
N ARG A 145 8.96 13.71 7.30
CA ARG A 145 8.79 14.83 8.24
C ARG A 145 9.68 14.66 9.46
N ILE A 146 9.73 13.45 10.05
CA ILE A 146 10.64 13.15 11.16
C ILE A 146 12.09 13.38 10.72
N PHE A 147 12.50 12.84 9.57
CA PHE A 147 13.86 13.06 9.05
C PHE A 147 14.16 14.52 8.75
N SER A 148 13.19 15.30 8.28
CA SER A 148 13.36 16.74 8.05
C SER A 148 13.55 17.51 9.37
N LEU A 149 12.80 17.14 10.40
CA LEU A 149 12.97 17.68 11.75
C LEU A 149 14.34 17.29 12.33
N CYS A 150 14.73 16.02 12.21
CA CYS A 150 16.07 15.55 12.58
C CYS A 150 17.15 16.33 11.83
N LYS A 151 17.02 16.52 10.51
CA LYS A 151 17.97 17.26 9.68
C LYS A 151 18.09 18.73 10.08
N LYS A 152 16.98 19.38 10.46
CA LYS A 152 16.99 20.74 11.01
C LYS A 152 17.76 20.82 12.32
N GLN A 153 17.67 19.78 13.15
CA GLN A 153 18.44 19.66 14.39
C GLN A 153 19.91 19.25 14.14
N TRP A 154 20.19 18.52 13.05
CA TRP A 154 21.51 18.06 12.55
C TRP A 154 22.24 19.11 11.71
N THR A 155 22.22 20.38 12.09
CA THR A 155 23.15 21.33 11.45
C THR A 155 24.55 21.11 12.01
N ASP A 156 25.53 20.92 11.11
CA ASP A 156 26.96 20.67 11.43
C ASP A 156 27.56 21.70 12.40
N ASP A 157 26.92 22.86 12.55
CA ASP A 157 27.45 23.99 13.29
C ASP A 157 27.05 24.07 14.78
N ARG A 158 26.02 23.34 15.27
CA ARG A 158 25.54 23.55 16.67
C ARG A 158 25.31 22.32 17.54
N ASN A 159 24.86 21.19 17.01
CA ASN A 159 24.52 20.02 17.81
C ASN A 159 25.12 18.77 17.14
N CYS A 160 26.39 18.45 17.42
CA CYS A 160 27.03 17.19 16.99
C CYS A 160 26.43 15.98 17.73
N LEU A 161 25.13 15.74 17.57
CA LEU A 161 24.47 14.55 18.08
C LEU A 161 24.87 13.38 17.17
N LYS A 162 25.64 12.45 17.71
CA LYS A 162 25.99 11.20 17.02
C LYS A 162 24.71 10.43 16.68
N ILE A 163 24.73 9.73 15.55
CA ILE A 163 23.60 8.91 15.06
C ILE A 163 23.11 7.96 16.16
N ASP A 164 24.01 7.38 16.96
CA ASP A 164 23.65 6.45 18.02
C ASP A 164 22.83 7.11 19.14
N THR A 165 23.17 8.35 19.52
CA THR A 165 22.40 9.13 20.52
C THR A 165 20.99 9.42 20.02
N VAL A 166 20.84 9.70 18.72
CA VAL A 166 19.54 9.97 18.11
C VAL A 166 18.70 8.70 18.00
N LYS A 167 19.31 7.56 17.64
CA LYS A 167 18.62 6.25 17.66
C LYS A 167 18.08 5.94 19.05
N SER A 168 18.87 6.19 20.11
CA SER A 168 18.42 6.01 21.50
C SER A 168 17.32 6.97 21.94
N LEU A 169 17.20 8.14 21.30
CA LEU A 169 16.15 9.14 21.58
C LEU A 169 14.83 8.84 20.86
N LEU A 170 14.87 8.06 19.78
CA LEU A 170 13.71 7.70 18.95
C LEU A 170 13.11 6.33 19.29
N GLN A 171 13.76 5.56 20.18
CA GLN A 171 13.26 4.30 20.75
C GLN A 171 12.34 4.59 21.94
#